data_AF-A0A5C1I896-F1
#
_entry.id   AF-A0A5C1I896-F1
#
_cell.length_a   1.000
_cell.length_b   1.000
_cell.length_c   1.000
_cell.angle_alpha   90.00
_cell.angle_beta   90.00
_cell.angle_gamma   90.00
#
_symmetry.space_group_name_H-M   'P 1'
#
loop_
_entity.id
_entity.type
_entity.pdbx_description
1 polymer ?
#
loop_
_entity_poly.entity_id
_entity_poly.type
_entity_poly.pdbx_seq_one_letter_code
_entity_poly.pdbx_strand_id
1 'polypeptide(L)'
;MKTSNIPAIGKTMLITSIFAFSALNYGFKAEMSEQEWLNWSNKCLNVSFNPSGENNLKKWELNLTANYFIRLRKTYQQGKQEYFSFNLHRVTNIDYKAGDTTGILKFNTQTDDIIVQTYEDPEGNIDSMATSLGLPVHNMNPARFDSLKNALNYFRTKSL
;
A
#
# COMPACT_ATOMS: atom_id res chain seq x y z
N MET A 1 12.42 39.64 -43.97
CA MET A 1 11.93 38.25 -43.76
C MET A 1 12.99 37.28 -44.28
N LYS A 2 13.61 36.46 -43.42
CA LYS A 2 14.58 35.44 -43.87
C LYS A 2 13.81 34.15 -44.18
N THR A 3 13.72 33.80 -45.46
CA THR A 3 13.14 32.54 -45.95
C THR A 3 14.17 31.41 -45.79
N SER A 4 13.75 30.32 -45.14
CA SER A 4 14.58 29.14 -44.88
C SER A 4 14.76 28.29 -46.15
N ASN A 5 16.02 28.05 -46.55
CA ASN A 5 16.44 27.34 -47.77
C ASN A 5 16.50 25.80 -47.65
N ILE A 6 15.81 25.20 -46.67
CA ILE A 6 15.82 23.74 -46.54
C ILE A 6 14.78 23.15 -47.53
N PRO A 7 15.17 22.24 -48.45
CA PRO A 7 14.25 21.59 -49.37
C PRO A 7 13.18 20.80 -48.60
N ALA A 8 11.95 20.72 -49.13
CA ALA A 8 10.79 20.18 -48.43
C ALA A 8 11.01 18.77 -47.85
N ILE A 9 11.74 17.91 -48.56
CA ILE A 9 12.12 16.56 -48.11
C ILE A 9 12.98 16.60 -46.84
N GLY A 10 13.93 17.54 -46.75
CA GLY A 10 14.76 17.73 -45.57
C GLY A 10 13.97 18.25 -44.36
N LYS A 11 12.92 19.05 -44.59
CA LYS A 11 12.02 19.51 -43.52
C LYS A 11 11.18 18.35 -42.96
N THR A 12 10.63 17.51 -43.82
CA THR A 12 9.85 16.34 -43.39
C THR A 12 10.72 15.35 -42.62
N MET A 13 11.92 15.03 -43.12
CA MET A 13 12.83 14.08 -42.47
C MET A 13 13.32 14.57 -41.08
N LEU A 14 13.50 15.88 -40.93
CA LEU A 14 13.89 16.51 -39.67
C LEU A 14 12.73 16.51 -38.66
N ILE A 15 11.50 16.78 -39.11
CA ILE A 15 10.30 16.69 -38.27
C ILE A 15 10.05 15.24 -37.83
N THR A 16 10.12 14.28 -38.74
CA THR A 16 9.96 12.84 -38.41
C THR A 16 11.03 12.37 -37.44
N SER A 17 12.28 12.83 -37.58
CA SER A 17 13.36 12.52 -36.63
C SER A 17 13.10 13.08 -35.24
N ILE A 18 12.56 14.31 -35.13
CA ILE A 18 12.21 14.91 -33.84
C ILE A 18 11.06 14.13 -33.17
N PHE A 19 10.04 13.71 -33.93
CA PHE A 19 8.94 12.89 -33.40
C PHE A 19 9.38 11.47 -33.01
N ALA A 20 10.30 10.86 -33.76
CA ALA A 20 10.85 9.55 -33.41
C ALA A 20 11.74 9.64 -32.15
N PHE A 21 12.57 10.68 -32.03
CA PHE A 21 13.38 10.91 -30.84
C PHE A 21 12.52 11.22 -29.61
N SER A 22 11.44 12.01 -29.74
CA SER A 22 10.55 12.26 -28.60
C SER A 22 9.81 11.00 -28.18
N ALA A 23 9.30 10.19 -29.11
CA ALA A 23 8.67 8.91 -28.81
C ALA A 23 9.63 7.90 -28.12
N LEU A 24 10.92 7.91 -28.45
CA LEU A 24 11.94 7.08 -27.79
C LEU A 24 12.34 7.61 -26.40
N ASN A 25 12.26 8.93 -26.16
CA ASN A 25 12.58 9.55 -24.87
C ASN A 25 11.40 9.52 -23.87
N TYR A 26 10.17 9.37 -24.34
CA TYR A 26 9.01 9.03 -23.49
C TYR A 26 8.88 7.51 -23.29
N GLY A 27 10.03 6.82 -23.25
CA GLY A 27 10.12 5.38 -23.00
C GLY A 27 9.23 4.99 -21.83
N PHE A 28 8.30 4.07 -22.12
CA PHE A 28 7.38 3.43 -21.18
C PHE A 28 8.04 3.22 -19.81
N LYS A 29 7.57 3.91 -18.78
CA LYS A 29 7.76 3.45 -17.40
C LYS A 29 6.81 2.26 -17.20
N ALA A 30 7.26 1.08 -17.62
CA ALA A 30 6.50 -0.17 -17.43
C ALA A 30 6.37 -0.55 -15.95
N GLU A 31 7.21 0.03 -15.08
CA GLU A 31 7.25 -0.27 -13.67
C GLU A 31 6.94 0.97 -12.83
N MET A 32 6.00 0.81 -11.88
CA MET A 32 5.76 1.80 -10.83
C MET A 32 7.01 1.91 -9.95
N SER A 33 7.42 3.14 -9.65
CA SER A 33 8.46 3.43 -8.67
C SER A 33 8.05 3.00 -7.26
N GLU A 34 9.01 2.85 -6.36
CA GLU A 34 8.75 2.50 -4.96
C GLU A 34 7.78 3.50 -4.29
N GLN A 35 7.97 4.80 -4.52
CA GLN A 35 7.09 5.83 -3.98
C GLN A 35 5.65 5.70 -4.51
N GLU A 36 5.49 5.35 -5.79
CA GLU A 36 4.17 5.09 -6.37
C GLU A 36 3.52 3.86 -5.76
N TRP A 37 4.28 2.78 -5.55
CA TRP A 37 3.80 1.60 -4.82
C TRP A 37 3.42 1.92 -3.38
N LEU A 38 4.18 2.78 -2.70
CA LEU A 38 3.94 3.16 -1.31
C LEU A 38 2.66 3.98 -1.19
N ASN A 39 2.49 4.95 -2.10
CA ASN A 39 1.30 5.78 -2.19
C ASN A 39 0.06 4.94 -2.54
N TRP A 40 0.18 4.04 -3.50
CA TRP A 40 -0.89 3.12 -3.88
C TRP A 40 -1.30 2.22 -2.72
N SER A 41 -0.34 1.58 -2.04
CA SER A 41 -0.60 0.68 -0.92
C SER A 41 -1.29 1.41 0.22
N ASN A 42 -0.79 2.57 0.62
CA ASN A 42 -1.41 3.39 1.65
C ASN A 42 -2.83 3.82 1.27
N LYS A 43 -3.03 4.30 0.04
CA LYS A 43 -4.36 4.67 -0.45
C LYS A 43 -5.31 3.49 -0.42
N CYS A 44 -4.88 2.33 -0.95
CA CYS A 44 -5.71 1.14 -1.02
C CYS A 44 -6.07 0.62 0.37
N LEU A 45 -5.11 0.56 1.29
CA LEU A 45 -5.32 0.17 2.69
C LEU A 45 -6.31 1.10 3.40
N ASN A 46 -6.12 2.42 3.30
CA ASN A 46 -6.99 3.40 3.97
C ASN A 46 -8.41 3.44 3.40
N VAL A 47 -8.57 3.29 2.08
CA VAL A 47 -9.90 3.24 1.45
C VAL A 47 -10.63 1.93 1.74
N SER A 48 -9.88 0.84 1.90
CA SER A 48 -10.49 -0.48 2.08
C SER A 48 -10.72 -0.81 3.55
N PHE A 49 -9.95 -0.25 4.49
CA PHE A 49 -10.11 -0.51 5.92
C PHE A 49 -11.52 -0.13 6.38
N ASN A 50 -12.17 -1.07 7.07
CA ASN A 50 -13.53 -0.89 7.56
C ASN A 50 -13.56 -0.96 9.09
N PRO A 51 -13.64 0.18 9.77
CA PRO A 51 -13.73 0.22 11.22
C PRO A 51 -15.16 -0.01 11.76
N SER A 52 -16.18 -0.21 10.92
CA SER A 52 -17.59 -0.23 11.37
C SER A 52 -17.94 -1.32 12.39
N GLY A 53 -17.11 -2.36 12.53
CA GLY A 53 -17.27 -3.37 13.58
C GLY A 53 -16.71 -2.96 14.95
N GLU A 54 -15.98 -1.85 15.03
CA GLU A 54 -15.30 -1.38 16.25
C GLU A 54 -16.18 -0.37 16.99
N ASN A 55 -16.72 -0.77 18.14
CA ASN A 55 -17.51 0.12 18.98
C ASN A 55 -16.63 1.22 19.59
N ASN A 56 -17.15 2.45 19.62
CA ASN A 56 -16.50 3.61 20.25
C ASN A 56 -15.12 3.97 19.67
N LEU A 57 -14.80 3.55 18.44
CA LEU A 57 -13.59 4.00 17.77
C LEU A 57 -13.71 5.48 17.41
N LYS A 58 -12.78 6.31 17.90
CA LYS A 58 -12.73 7.76 17.65
C LYS A 58 -11.87 8.10 16.44
N LYS A 59 -10.70 7.46 16.33
CA LYS A 59 -9.72 7.70 15.26
C LYS A 59 -8.99 6.41 14.97
N TRP A 60 -8.58 6.23 13.72
CA TRP A 60 -7.63 5.19 13.33
C TRP A 60 -6.62 5.76 12.34
N GLU A 61 -5.44 5.16 12.31
CA GLU A 61 -4.33 5.54 11.44
C GLU A 61 -3.65 4.25 10.94
N LEU A 62 -3.78 3.96 9.63
CA LEU A 62 -3.14 2.82 8.98
C LEU A 62 -2.10 3.33 7.98
N ASN A 63 -0.84 2.94 8.18
CA ASN A 63 0.25 3.39 7.33
C ASN A 63 1.26 2.26 7.03
N LEU A 64 1.62 2.14 5.76
CA LEU A 64 2.84 1.49 5.31
C LEU A 64 3.94 2.55 5.18
N THR A 65 5.03 2.37 5.92
CA THR A 65 6.18 3.28 5.94
C THR A 65 7.19 2.92 4.83
N ALA A 66 8.09 3.86 4.51
CA ALA A 66 9.20 3.61 3.58
C ALA A 66 10.19 2.54 4.08
N ASN A 67 10.22 2.28 5.38
CA ASN A 67 11.03 1.21 5.98
C ASN A 67 10.25 -0.12 6.08
N TYR A 68 9.22 -0.29 5.27
CA TYR A 68 8.42 -1.51 5.11
C TYR A 68 7.64 -1.96 6.36
N PHE A 69 7.46 -1.08 7.35
CA PHE A 69 6.56 -1.35 8.47
C PHE A 69 5.13 -1.00 8.12
N ILE A 70 4.20 -1.92 8.37
CA ILE A 70 2.78 -1.62 8.52
C ILE A 70 2.52 -1.25 9.97
N ARG A 71 1.84 -0.13 10.19
CA ARG A 71 1.43 0.37 11.49
C ARG A 71 -0.05 0.68 11.49
N LEU A 72 -0.78 0.12 12.43
CA LEU A 72 -2.17 0.46 12.71
C LEU A 72 -2.24 1.01 14.12
N ARG A 73 -2.72 2.24 14.26
CA ARG A 73 -3.12 2.81 15.55
C ARG A 73 -4.62 3.00 15.55
N LYS A 74 -5.28 2.55 16.61
CA LYS A 74 -6.68 2.82 16.92
C LYS A 74 -6.74 3.63 18.20
N THR A 75 -7.61 4.63 18.24
CA THR A 75 -7.88 5.44 19.42
C THR A 75 -9.38 5.43 19.67
N TYR A 76 -9.78 5.03 20.87
CA TYR A 76 -11.17 4.92 21.28
C TYR A 76 -11.61 6.18 22.01
N GLN A 77 -12.92 6.40 22.09
CA GLN A 77 -13.50 7.60 22.71
C GLN A 77 -13.10 7.77 24.18
N GLN A 78 -12.82 6.67 24.88
CA GLN A 78 -12.46 6.65 26.30
C GLN A 78 -10.97 6.91 26.57
N GLY A 79 -10.14 7.11 25.55
CA GLY A 79 -8.70 7.33 25.68
C GLY A 79 -7.85 6.13 25.28
N LYS A 80 -8.37 4.91 25.50
CA LYS A 80 -7.71 3.64 25.11
C LYS A 80 -7.13 3.71 23.70
N GLN A 81 -5.90 3.24 23.55
CA GLN A 81 -5.24 3.09 22.25
C GLN A 81 -4.82 1.65 22.04
N GLU A 82 -4.93 1.19 20.81
CA GLU A 82 -4.40 -0.10 20.37
C GLU A 82 -3.42 0.17 19.22
N TYR A 83 -2.26 -0.47 19.30
CA TYR A 83 -1.17 -0.29 18.37
C TYR A 83 -0.69 -1.64 17.85
N PHE A 84 -0.63 -1.75 16.53
CA PHE A 84 -0.12 -2.90 15.81
C PHE A 84 1.03 -2.47 14.92
N SER A 85 2.14 -3.19 14.95
CA SER A 85 3.30 -2.88 14.11
C SER A 85 4.07 -4.14 13.72
N PHE A 86 4.37 -4.28 12.44
CA PHE A 86 5.19 -5.38 11.92
C PHE A 86 5.87 -4.98 10.63
N ASN A 87 7.01 -5.61 10.34
CA ASN A 87 7.75 -5.41 9.12
C ASN A 87 7.29 -6.41 8.04
N LEU A 88 7.06 -5.94 6.82
CA LEU A 88 6.62 -6.78 5.70
C LEU A 88 7.57 -7.92 5.38
N HIS A 89 8.88 -7.80 5.64
CA HIS A 89 9.84 -8.90 5.44
C HIS A 89 9.57 -10.11 6.34
N ARG A 90 8.85 -9.95 7.45
CA ARG A 90 8.47 -11.05 8.36
C ARG A 90 7.19 -11.78 7.92
N VAL A 91 6.46 -11.22 6.94
CA VAL A 91 5.17 -11.74 6.50
C VAL A 91 5.37 -12.96 5.60
N THR A 92 4.87 -14.10 6.01
CA THR A 92 4.90 -15.34 5.23
C THR A 92 3.80 -15.35 4.17
N ASN A 93 2.60 -14.86 4.52
CA ASN A 93 1.46 -14.86 3.62
C ASN A 93 0.51 -13.68 3.87
N ILE A 94 -0.13 -13.25 2.78
CA ILE A 94 -1.18 -12.23 2.74
C ILE A 94 -2.42 -12.85 2.09
N ASP A 95 -3.47 -13.01 2.87
CA ASP A 95 -4.73 -13.64 2.46
C ASP A 95 -5.88 -12.65 2.50
N TYR A 96 -6.89 -12.91 1.67
CA TYR A 96 -8.15 -12.20 1.74
C TYR A 96 -9.30 -13.19 1.84
N LYS A 97 -10.09 -13.05 2.90
CA LYS A 97 -11.34 -13.79 3.08
C LYS A 97 -12.49 -12.82 2.84
N ALA A 98 -13.16 -12.98 1.70
CA ALA A 98 -14.39 -12.24 1.42
C ALA A 98 -15.54 -12.73 2.33
N GLY A 99 -16.45 -11.82 2.66
CA GLY A 99 -17.75 -12.13 3.26
C GLY A 99 -18.87 -11.48 2.45
N ASP A 100 -20.08 -11.39 2.98
CA ASP A 100 -21.22 -10.85 2.23
C ASP A 100 -21.16 -9.32 2.09
N THR A 101 -20.81 -8.63 3.18
CA THR A 101 -20.72 -7.16 3.24
C THR A 101 -19.32 -6.65 3.57
N THR A 102 -18.55 -7.44 4.31
CA THR A 102 -17.18 -7.12 4.74
C THR A 102 -16.28 -8.34 4.53
N GLY A 103 -14.99 -8.08 4.40
CA GLY A 103 -13.97 -9.12 4.34
C GLY A 103 -12.87 -8.90 5.35
N ILE A 104 -11.90 -9.83 5.37
CA ILE A 104 -10.75 -9.78 6.26
C ILE A 104 -9.48 -9.92 5.41
N LEU A 105 -8.63 -8.89 5.43
CA LEU A 105 -7.26 -8.95 4.92
C LEU A 105 -6.36 -9.47 6.04
N LYS A 106 -5.79 -10.65 5.87
CA LYS A 106 -4.99 -11.33 6.89
C LYS A 106 -3.52 -11.30 6.54
N PHE A 107 -2.71 -10.88 7.50
CA PHE A 107 -1.26 -10.99 7.49
C PHE A 107 -0.85 -12.12 8.43
N ASN A 108 0.03 -13.00 7.96
CA ASN A 108 0.60 -14.06 8.79
C ASN A 108 2.13 -13.96 8.78
N THR A 109 2.77 -14.21 9.91
CA THR A 109 4.22 -14.31 10.09
C THR A 109 4.58 -15.72 10.55
N GLN A 110 5.85 -16.09 10.45
CA GLN A 110 6.31 -17.43 10.88
C GLN A 110 6.42 -17.53 12.40
N THR A 111 6.92 -16.46 13.00
CA THR A 111 7.12 -16.30 14.45
C THR A 111 6.31 -15.12 14.96
N ASP A 112 6.36 -14.86 16.27
CA ASP A 112 5.68 -13.73 16.89
C ASP A 112 6.37 -12.41 16.50
N ASP A 113 6.02 -11.89 15.32
CA ASP A 113 6.66 -10.71 14.70
C ASP A 113 5.70 -9.50 14.60
N ILE A 114 4.45 -9.66 15.04
CA ILE A 114 3.47 -8.58 15.07
C ILE A 114 3.36 -8.08 16.50
N ILE A 115 3.86 -6.87 16.74
CA ILE A 115 3.69 -6.18 18.01
C ILE A 115 2.21 -5.83 18.18
N VAL A 116 1.66 -6.12 19.36
CA VAL A 116 0.31 -5.77 19.79
C VAL A 116 0.42 -5.09 21.15
N GLN A 117 0.15 -3.78 21.18
CA GLN A 117 0.27 -2.96 22.37
C GLN A 117 -1.02 -2.20 22.64
N THR A 118 -1.40 -2.07 23.91
CA THR A 118 -2.49 -1.18 24.33
C THR A 118 -2.00 -0.15 25.35
N TYR A 119 -2.64 1.01 25.33
CA TYR A 119 -2.39 2.11 26.25
C TYR A 119 -3.70 2.64 26.79
N GLU A 120 -3.71 3.05 28.07
CA GLU A 120 -4.90 3.56 28.76
C GLU A 120 -6.07 2.57 28.69
N ASP A 121 -5.75 1.27 28.73
CA ASP A 121 -6.73 0.21 28.74
C ASP A 121 -7.28 0.01 30.16
N PRO A 122 -8.60 0.10 30.41
CA PRO A 122 -9.18 -0.09 31.73
C PRO A 122 -8.87 -1.47 32.34
N GLU A 123 -8.64 -2.48 31.49
CA GLU A 123 -8.30 -3.84 31.91
C GLU A 123 -6.78 -4.05 32.13
N GLY A 124 -5.98 -3.02 31.85
CA GLY A 124 -4.53 -3.04 31.92
C GLY A 124 -3.89 -3.05 30.53
N ASN A 125 -2.75 -2.36 30.41
CA ASN A 125 -2.01 -2.26 29.16
C ASN A 125 -1.42 -3.62 28.78
N ILE A 126 -1.58 -3.99 27.52
CA ILE A 126 -1.01 -5.19 26.92
C ILE A 126 0.26 -4.79 26.17
N ASP A 127 1.31 -5.60 26.30
CA ASP A 127 2.50 -5.57 25.45
C ASP A 127 2.83 -7.01 25.06
N SER A 128 2.48 -7.38 23.83
CA SER A 128 2.55 -8.76 23.36
C SER A 128 2.95 -8.84 21.89
N MET A 129 3.26 -10.05 21.45
CA MET A 129 3.59 -10.35 20.08
C MET A 129 2.60 -11.40 19.54
N ALA A 130 2.32 -11.36 18.24
CA ALA A 130 1.40 -12.27 17.57
C ALA A 130 1.95 -12.77 16.24
N THR A 131 1.44 -13.90 15.77
CA THR A 131 1.77 -14.50 14.47
C THR A 131 0.82 -14.10 13.33
N SER A 132 -0.31 -13.47 13.65
CA SER A 132 -1.25 -13.02 12.62
C SER A 132 -2.02 -11.77 13.01
N LEU A 133 -2.39 -10.99 11.99
CA LEU A 133 -3.26 -9.82 12.12
C LEU A 133 -4.34 -9.87 11.04
N GLY A 134 -5.60 -9.81 11.46
CA GLY A 134 -6.74 -9.63 10.56
C GLY A 134 -7.17 -8.17 10.54
N LEU A 135 -7.17 -7.54 9.37
CA LEU A 135 -7.73 -6.22 9.17
C LEU A 135 -9.13 -6.33 8.57
N PRO A 136 -10.18 -5.84 9.25
CA PRO A 136 -11.50 -5.74 8.65
C PRO A 136 -11.45 -4.74 7.50
N VAL A 137 -12.02 -5.13 6.37
CA VAL A 137 -12.06 -4.33 5.15
C VAL A 137 -13.46 -4.36 4.55
N HIS A 138 -13.84 -3.30 3.84
CA HIS A 138 -14.96 -3.37 2.91
C HIS A 138 -14.63 -4.44 1.86
N ASN A 139 -15.67 -5.09 1.33
CA ASN A 139 -15.45 -6.07 0.28
C ASN A 139 -14.67 -5.47 -0.89
N MET A 140 -13.52 -6.07 -1.17
CA MET A 140 -12.66 -5.69 -2.29
C MET A 140 -12.97 -6.62 -3.44
N ASN A 141 -13.04 -6.07 -4.66
CA ASN A 141 -13.05 -6.95 -5.82
C ASN A 141 -11.70 -7.71 -5.88
N PRO A 142 -11.67 -8.90 -6.53
CA PRO A 142 -10.46 -9.70 -6.64
C PRO A 142 -9.26 -8.95 -7.21
N ALA A 143 -9.44 -8.19 -8.31
CA ALA A 143 -8.38 -7.42 -8.94
C ALA A 143 -7.76 -6.33 -8.03
N ARG A 144 -8.56 -5.70 -7.16
CA ARG A 144 -8.05 -4.74 -6.17
C ARG A 144 -7.21 -5.46 -5.12
N PHE A 145 -7.68 -6.61 -4.62
CA PHE A 145 -6.90 -7.42 -3.69
C PHE A 145 -5.59 -7.88 -4.34
N ASP A 146 -5.63 -8.39 -5.57
CA ASP A 146 -4.44 -8.84 -6.29
C ASP A 146 -3.44 -7.69 -6.49
N SER A 147 -3.93 -6.50 -6.86
CA SER A 147 -3.09 -5.30 -6.97
C SER A 147 -2.44 -4.91 -5.65
N LEU A 148 -3.19 -4.94 -4.54
CA LEU A 148 -2.65 -4.67 -3.21
C LEU A 148 -1.65 -5.75 -2.78
N LYS A 149 -1.97 -7.03 -3.01
CA LYS A 149 -1.10 -8.17 -2.68
C LYS A 149 0.22 -8.08 -3.45
N ASN A 150 0.18 -7.70 -4.72
CA ASN A 150 1.39 -7.49 -5.52
C ASN A 150 2.24 -6.33 -4.97
N ALA A 151 1.61 -5.21 -4.61
CA ALA A 151 2.30 -4.08 -3.99
C ALA A 151 2.98 -4.47 -2.66
N LEU A 152 2.27 -5.17 -1.79
CA LEU A 152 2.79 -5.61 -0.50
C LEU A 152 3.89 -6.68 -0.67
N ASN A 153 3.75 -7.57 -1.63
CA ASN A 153 4.78 -8.55 -1.97
C ASN A 153 6.05 -7.90 -2.52
N TYR A 154 5.92 -6.83 -3.33
CA TYR A 154 7.06 -6.05 -3.79
C TYR A 154 7.89 -5.57 -2.60
N PHE A 155 7.25 -4.94 -1.60
CA PHE A 155 7.95 -4.48 -0.40
C PHE A 155 8.49 -5.62 0.45
N ARG A 156 7.77 -6.73 0.55
CA ARG A 156 8.21 -7.91 1.30
C ARG A 156 9.51 -8.49 0.76
N THR A 157 9.63 -8.64 -0.57
CA THR A 157 10.79 -9.30 -1.19
C THR A 157 11.92 -8.33 -1.50
N LYS A 158 11.68 -7.02 -1.43
CA LYS A 158 12.69 -6.01 -1.70
C LYS A 158 13.77 -6.05 -0.61
N SER A 159 15.04 -5.95 -1.02
CA SER A 159 16.19 -5.96 -0.10
C SER A 159 16.42 -7.26 0.70
N LEU A 160 15.79 -8.38 0.29
CA LEU A 160 16.13 -9.75 0.71
C LEU A 160 17.07 -10.41 -0.30
#